data_AF-A0A953W987-F1
#
_entry.id   AF-A0A953W987-F1
#
_cell.length_a   1.000
_cell.length_b   1.000
_cell.length_c   1.000
_cell.angle_alpha   90.00
_cell.angle_beta   90.00
_cell.angle_gamma   90.00
#
_symmetry.space_group_name_H-M   'P 1'
#
loop_
_entity.id
_entity.type
_entity.pdbx_description
1 polymer ?
#
loop_
_entity_poly.entity_id
_entity_poly.type
_entity_poly.pdbx_seq_one_letter_code
_entity_poly.pdbx_strand_id
1 'polypeptide(L)'
;MNKHIPQSEFKTPEVTTGPLPSSRKTYVAGDLYPDLRVPVREIDLHESANEPPLPVYDTSGPYTDPAVAINVEKGLARTRTAWIKERGAQNGNNIEEYDGRDVKPEDNGGASGKHLAREFPVTHRPLRGTGAGPLTQYEFARAGVITREMEFVAIRENLGRKQMLDGAQDRVALGESFGAEIPPFITPEFVRDEIARGRAIIPSNINHPELEPQIIGRNFLVKINANIGNSAVASSVEEEVDKMVWATRWGADNVMDLSTGRNIHNTREWIIR
;
A
#
# COMPACT_ATOMS: atom_id res chain seq x y z
N MET A 1 -26.74 4.21 15.25
CA MET A 1 -27.75 3.32 14.65
C MET A 1 -27.19 2.90 13.31
N ASN A 2 -26.93 1.61 13.07
CA ASN A 2 -26.46 1.11 11.78
C ASN A 2 -27.43 1.59 10.69
N LYS A 3 -26.98 2.48 9.80
CA LYS A 3 -27.81 2.90 8.65
C LYS A 3 -27.99 1.70 7.74
N HIS A 4 -29.24 1.27 7.58
CA HIS A 4 -29.61 0.14 6.75
C HIS A 4 -29.85 0.64 5.33
N ILE A 5 -29.12 0.10 4.37
CA ILE A 5 -29.30 0.41 2.95
C ILE A 5 -29.69 -0.91 2.25
N PRO A 6 -30.93 -1.04 1.75
CA PRO A 6 -31.33 -2.17 0.93
C PRO A 6 -30.39 -2.37 -0.26
N GLN A 7 -30.16 -3.62 -0.68
CA GLN A 7 -29.23 -3.91 -1.79
C GLN A 7 -29.62 -3.20 -3.10
N SER A 8 -30.92 -2.95 -3.32
CA SER A 8 -31.46 -2.17 -4.44
C SER A 8 -31.26 -0.66 -4.34
N GLU A 9 -30.89 -0.16 -3.16
CA GLU A 9 -30.70 1.26 -2.84
C GLU A 9 -29.23 1.58 -2.51
N PHE A 10 -28.34 0.60 -2.63
CA PHE A 10 -26.92 0.75 -2.40
C PHE A 10 -26.33 1.70 -3.45
N LYS A 11 -25.95 2.89 -3.00
CA LYS A 11 -25.21 3.84 -3.83
C LYS A 11 -23.75 3.43 -3.83
N THR A 12 -23.10 3.54 -4.98
CA THR A 12 -21.64 3.38 -5.05
C THR A 12 -21.00 4.28 -3.99
N PRO A 13 -20.09 3.75 -3.15
CA PRO A 13 -19.41 4.55 -2.15
C PRO A 13 -18.76 5.78 -2.80
N GLU A 14 -19.15 6.97 -2.35
CA GLU A 14 -18.43 8.20 -2.67
C GLU A 14 -17.31 8.36 -1.66
N VAL A 15 -16.09 8.55 -2.15
CA VAL A 15 -14.89 8.71 -1.32
C VAL A 15 -14.22 10.02 -1.64
N THR A 16 -13.47 10.55 -0.67
CA THR A 16 -12.70 11.77 -0.88
C THR A 16 -11.62 11.58 -1.96
N THR A 17 -11.76 12.27 -3.09
CA THR A 17 -10.77 12.26 -4.19
C THR A 17 -10.25 13.66 -4.52
N GLY A 18 -9.24 13.71 -5.38
CA GLY A 18 -8.70 14.94 -5.94
C GLY A 18 -7.39 15.38 -5.28
N PRO A 19 -6.62 16.25 -5.97
CA PRO A 19 -5.29 16.64 -5.52
C PRO A 19 -5.32 17.32 -4.15
N LEU A 20 -4.22 17.23 -3.42
CA LEU A 20 -4.02 18.00 -2.19
C LEU A 20 -3.68 19.45 -2.53
N PRO A 21 -4.16 20.44 -1.75
CA PRO A 21 -3.94 21.86 -2.05
C PRO A 21 -2.46 22.21 -2.29
N SER A 22 -2.21 23.03 -3.31
CA SER A 22 -0.87 23.52 -3.69
C SER A 22 0.17 22.42 -3.88
N SER A 23 -0.25 21.24 -4.30
CA SER A 23 0.64 20.12 -4.58
C SER A 23 0.11 19.23 -5.70
N ARG A 24 1.00 18.47 -6.32
CA ARG A 24 0.66 17.51 -7.38
C ARG A 24 1.25 16.14 -7.09
N LYS A 25 0.53 15.10 -7.51
CA LYS A 25 1.08 13.75 -7.61
C LYS A 25 2.07 13.69 -8.77
N THR A 26 3.23 13.11 -8.54
CA THR A 26 4.23 12.78 -9.54
C THR A 26 4.70 11.34 -9.33
N TYR A 27 5.40 10.79 -10.31
CA TYR A 27 5.92 9.44 -10.24
C TYR A 27 7.38 9.39 -10.69
N VAL A 28 8.17 8.65 -9.94
CA VAL A 28 9.57 8.38 -10.28
C VAL A 28 9.69 6.95 -10.82
N ALA A 29 10.34 6.80 -11.97
CA ALA A 29 10.59 5.49 -12.57
C ALA A 29 11.70 4.73 -11.84
N GLY A 30 11.66 3.39 -11.91
CA GLY A 30 12.76 2.54 -11.46
C GLY A 30 13.99 2.64 -12.36
N ASP A 31 15.14 2.27 -11.82
CA ASP A 31 16.41 2.15 -12.55
C ASP A 31 16.66 0.68 -12.96
N LEU A 32 16.41 -0.27 -12.05
CA LEU A 32 16.41 -1.72 -12.31
C LEU A 32 15.13 -2.17 -13.03
N TYR A 33 13.99 -1.58 -12.66
CA TYR A 33 12.68 -1.86 -13.23
C TYR A 33 12.02 -0.56 -13.77
N PRO A 34 12.31 -0.16 -15.03
CA PRO A 34 11.88 1.14 -15.59
C PRO A 34 10.37 1.37 -15.70
N ASP A 35 9.58 0.30 -15.63
CA ASP A 35 8.12 0.35 -15.61
C ASP A 35 7.54 0.67 -14.23
N LEU A 36 8.34 0.66 -13.15
CA LEU A 36 7.89 1.13 -11.85
C LEU A 36 7.45 2.60 -11.91
N ARG A 37 6.46 2.93 -11.10
CA ARG A 37 5.93 4.28 -10.92
C ARG A 37 5.80 4.52 -9.41
N VAL A 38 6.84 5.07 -8.81
CA VAL A 38 6.90 5.31 -7.37
C VAL A 38 6.29 6.67 -7.08
N PRO A 39 5.18 6.75 -6.32
CA PRO A 39 4.46 8.00 -6.10
C PRO A 39 5.25 8.94 -5.19
N VAL A 40 5.30 10.20 -5.59
CA VAL A 40 5.84 11.31 -4.80
C VAL A 40 4.89 12.49 -4.96
N ARG A 41 4.70 13.27 -3.89
CA ARG A 41 3.95 14.52 -3.98
C ARG A 41 4.90 15.69 -3.99
N GLU A 42 4.75 16.58 -4.96
CA GLU A 42 5.55 17.80 -5.03
C GLU A 42 4.70 18.99 -4.60
N ILE A 43 5.23 19.78 -3.65
CA ILE A 43 4.61 21.03 -3.19
C ILE A 43 5.27 22.17 -3.96
N ASP A 44 4.44 22.95 -4.66
CA ASP A 44 4.92 24.13 -5.37
C ASP A 44 5.24 25.25 -4.38
N LEU A 45 6.45 25.79 -4.51
CA LEU A 45 6.90 26.96 -3.76
C LEU A 45 6.60 28.22 -4.57
N HIS A 46 6.49 29.36 -3.88
CA HIS A 46 6.29 30.63 -4.56
C HIS A 46 7.50 30.94 -5.45
N GLU A 47 7.27 31.46 -6.66
CA GLU A 47 8.33 31.70 -7.66
C GLU A 47 9.48 32.55 -7.12
N SER A 48 9.18 33.53 -6.24
CA SER A 48 10.20 34.39 -5.63
C SER A 48 11.18 33.65 -4.71
N ALA A 49 10.89 32.42 -4.28
CA ALA A 49 11.82 31.60 -3.51
C ALA A 49 12.99 31.10 -4.37
N ASN A 50 12.82 31.02 -5.70
CA ASN A 50 13.79 30.44 -6.63
C ASN A 50 14.29 29.04 -6.22
N GLU A 51 13.40 28.25 -5.64
CA GLU A 51 13.67 26.88 -5.19
C GLU A 51 12.83 25.89 -6.00
N PRO A 52 13.36 24.67 -6.26
CA PRO A 52 12.55 23.63 -6.89
C PRO A 52 11.38 23.20 -5.99
N PRO A 53 10.32 22.61 -6.55
CA PRO A 53 9.23 22.03 -5.78
C PRO A 53 9.75 21.05 -4.72
N LEU A 54 9.12 21.05 -3.54
CA LEU A 54 9.52 20.19 -2.44
C LEU A 54 8.88 18.80 -2.59
N PRO A 55 9.66 17.73 -2.85
CA PRO A 55 9.13 16.38 -2.84
C PRO A 55 8.86 15.93 -1.41
N VAL A 56 7.68 15.36 -1.18
CA VAL A 56 7.27 14.78 0.09
C VAL A 56 6.72 13.38 -0.11
N TYR A 57 6.81 12.58 0.97
CA TYR A 57 6.25 11.24 0.98
C TYR A 57 4.72 11.32 0.83
N ASP A 58 4.15 10.40 0.06
CA ASP A 58 2.72 10.39 -0.22
C ASP A 58 2.15 8.98 -0.17
N THR A 59 1.21 8.79 0.76
CA THR A 59 0.51 7.53 1.04
C THR A 59 -0.90 7.50 0.47
N SER A 60 -1.36 8.61 -0.12
CA SER A 60 -2.76 8.79 -0.54
C SER A 60 -3.17 7.93 -1.74
N GLY A 61 -2.24 7.19 -2.34
CA GLY A 61 -2.50 6.33 -3.49
C GLY A 61 -3.09 7.08 -4.70
N PRO A 62 -3.82 6.37 -5.56
CA PRO A 62 -4.43 6.95 -6.77
C PRO A 62 -5.52 8.00 -6.49
N TYR A 63 -6.06 8.08 -5.27
CA TYR A 63 -7.18 8.97 -4.94
C TYR A 63 -6.85 10.47 -5.08
N THR A 64 -5.57 10.84 -5.02
CA THR A 64 -5.10 12.23 -5.24
C THR A 64 -4.52 12.47 -6.63
N ASP A 65 -4.49 11.45 -7.49
CA ASP A 65 -4.01 11.58 -8.86
C ASP A 65 -5.17 12.01 -9.78
N PRO A 66 -5.16 13.23 -10.33
CA PRO A 66 -6.24 13.70 -11.21
C PRO A 66 -6.31 12.94 -12.54
N ALA A 67 -5.26 12.18 -12.91
CA ALA A 67 -5.26 11.34 -14.11
C ALA A 67 -5.96 9.99 -13.91
N VAL A 68 -6.29 9.61 -12.66
CA VAL A 68 -6.93 8.33 -12.35
C VAL A 68 -8.40 8.53 -12.03
N ALA A 69 -9.27 7.91 -12.84
CA ALA A 69 -10.69 7.84 -12.54
C ALA A 69 -10.97 6.75 -11.50
N ILE A 70 -11.36 7.16 -10.29
CA ILE A 70 -11.68 6.24 -9.19
C ILE A 70 -13.07 5.63 -9.40
N ASN A 71 -13.14 4.30 -9.33
CA ASN A 71 -14.39 3.56 -9.29
C ASN A 71 -14.30 2.49 -8.20
N VAL A 72 -14.91 2.77 -7.05
CA VAL A 72 -14.86 1.89 -5.87
C VAL A 72 -15.50 0.52 -6.14
N GLU A 73 -16.45 0.41 -7.08
CA GLU A 73 -17.02 -0.91 -7.45
C GLU A 73 -16.06 -1.76 -8.29
N LYS A 74 -15.03 -1.17 -8.89
CA LYS A 74 -14.02 -1.92 -9.66
C LYS A 74 -12.75 -2.22 -8.85
N GLY A 75 -12.57 -1.55 -7.72
CA GLY A 75 -11.31 -1.52 -6.99
C GLY A 75 -10.25 -0.68 -7.70
N LEU A 76 -9.11 -0.54 -7.03
CA LEU A 76 -7.93 0.10 -7.56
C LEU A 76 -7.24 -0.78 -8.61
N ALA A 77 -6.38 -0.15 -9.41
CA ALA A 77 -5.58 -0.87 -10.40
C ALA A 77 -4.63 -1.86 -9.72
N ARG A 78 -4.68 -3.13 -10.16
CA ARG A 78 -3.87 -4.23 -9.62
C ARG A 78 -2.43 -4.25 -10.16
N THR A 79 -1.74 -3.12 -10.02
CA THR A 79 -0.44 -2.82 -10.68
C THR A 79 0.66 -3.84 -10.37
N ARG A 80 0.65 -4.49 -9.20
CA ARG A 80 1.66 -5.49 -8.82
C ARG A 80 1.40 -6.89 -9.39
N THR A 81 0.26 -7.16 -10.01
CA THR A 81 -0.09 -8.51 -10.50
C THR A 81 0.99 -9.05 -11.43
N ALA A 82 1.47 -8.23 -12.36
CA ALA A 82 2.53 -8.60 -13.30
C ALA A 82 3.84 -8.94 -12.56
N TRP A 83 4.22 -8.14 -11.57
CA TRP A 83 5.45 -8.33 -10.79
C TRP A 83 5.43 -9.66 -10.06
N ILE A 84 4.29 -10.00 -9.44
CA ILE A 84 4.11 -11.23 -8.69
C ILE A 84 4.18 -12.44 -9.64
N LYS A 85 3.47 -12.39 -10.78
CA LYS A 85 3.47 -13.47 -11.78
C LYS A 85 4.84 -13.67 -12.44
N GLU A 86 5.51 -12.58 -12.83
CA GLU A 86 6.85 -12.61 -13.40
C GLU A 86 7.86 -13.23 -12.41
N ARG A 87 7.85 -12.75 -11.16
CA ARG A 87 8.69 -13.30 -10.09
C ARG A 87 8.41 -14.78 -9.85
N GLY A 88 7.13 -15.18 -9.86
CA GLY A 88 6.73 -16.57 -9.80
C GLY A 88 7.36 -17.43 -10.89
N ALA A 89 7.24 -16.99 -12.14
CA ALA A 89 7.79 -17.68 -13.30
C ALA A 89 9.33 -17.78 -13.25
N GLN A 90 10.00 -16.72 -12.82
CA GLN A 90 11.46 -16.66 -12.70
C GLN A 90 12.02 -17.53 -11.56
N ASN A 91 11.20 -17.91 -10.58
CA ASN A 91 11.62 -18.65 -9.40
C ASN A 91 11.00 -20.05 -9.35
N GLY A 92 11.03 -20.76 -10.48
CA GLY A 92 10.60 -22.16 -10.57
C GLY A 92 9.09 -22.36 -10.49
N ASN A 93 8.29 -21.38 -10.93
CA ASN A 93 6.84 -21.37 -10.80
C ASN A 93 6.40 -21.60 -9.34
N ASN A 94 7.00 -20.82 -8.43
CA ASN A 94 6.78 -20.99 -7.00
C ASN A 94 5.43 -20.42 -6.49
N ILE A 95 4.58 -19.95 -7.40
CA ILE A 95 3.20 -19.53 -7.11
C ILE A 95 2.24 -20.15 -8.11
N GLU A 96 1.00 -20.37 -7.67
CA GLU A 96 -0.08 -20.86 -8.51
C GLU A 96 -1.42 -20.24 -8.10
N GLU A 97 -2.36 -20.18 -9.05
CA GLU A 97 -3.75 -19.83 -8.77
C GLU A 97 -4.48 -21.03 -8.16
N TYR A 98 -5.35 -20.79 -7.19
CA TYR A 98 -6.24 -21.80 -6.63
C TYR A 98 -7.67 -21.23 -6.49
N ASP A 99 -8.62 -22.08 -6.12
CA ASP A 99 -10.05 -21.71 -6.12
C ASP A 99 -10.44 -20.75 -4.98
N GLY A 100 -9.54 -20.52 -4.03
CA GLY A 100 -9.87 -19.73 -2.84
C GLY A 100 -10.65 -20.53 -1.82
N ARG A 101 -11.13 -19.81 -0.79
CA ARG A 101 -12.02 -20.35 0.24
C ARG A 101 -13.37 -19.69 0.05
N ASP A 102 -14.43 -20.48 0.03
CA ASP A 102 -15.81 -19.96 0.04
C ASP A 102 -16.08 -19.15 1.32
N VAL A 103 -16.75 -18.03 1.16
CA VAL A 103 -17.23 -17.21 2.29
C VAL A 103 -18.35 -17.96 2.99
N LYS A 104 -18.20 -18.17 4.30
CA LYS A 104 -19.17 -18.85 5.15
C LYS A 104 -20.02 -17.86 5.93
N PRO A 105 -21.23 -18.22 6.40
CA PRO A 105 -22.07 -17.32 7.19
C PRO A 105 -21.35 -16.74 8.42
N GLU A 106 -20.50 -17.52 9.09
CA GLU A 106 -19.73 -17.08 10.26
C GLU A 106 -18.72 -15.97 9.95
N ASP A 107 -18.23 -15.85 8.70
CA ASP A 107 -17.28 -14.81 8.29
C ASP A 107 -17.88 -13.40 8.36
N ASN A 108 -19.22 -13.34 8.26
CA ASN A 108 -20.01 -12.12 8.38
C ASN A 108 -20.87 -12.13 9.66
N GLY A 109 -20.52 -12.95 10.65
CA GLY A 109 -21.22 -13.02 11.95
C GLY A 109 -22.67 -13.49 11.86
N GLY A 110 -22.97 -14.36 10.88
CA GLY A 110 -24.32 -14.89 10.62
C GLY A 110 -25.29 -13.88 10.02
N ALA A 111 -24.80 -12.76 9.47
CA ALA A 111 -25.65 -11.79 8.79
C ALA A 111 -26.27 -12.38 7.50
N SER A 112 -27.54 -12.07 7.24
CA SER A 112 -28.28 -12.57 6.07
C SER A 112 -29.27 -11.53 5.54
N GLY A 113 -29.69 -11.69 4.29
CA GLY A 113 -30.67 -10.81 3.63
C GLY A 113 -30.26 -9.34 3.71
N LYS A 114 -31.19 -8.47 4.10
CA LYS A 114 -30.95 -7.01 4.23
C LYS A 114 -29.90 -6.59 5.27
N HIS A 115 -29.44 -7.52 6.11
CA HIS A 115 -28.42 -7.25 7.14
C HIS A 115 -27.01 -7.66 6.71
N LEU A 116 -26.89 -8.44 5.62
CA LEU A 116 -25.61 -8.81 5.03
C LEU A 116 -25.08 -7.64 4.21
N ALA A 117 -23.85 -7.22 4.49
CA ALA A 117 -23.18 -6.23 3.67
C ALA A 117 -23.01 -6.76 2.24
N ARG A 118 -23.14 -5.89 1.24
CA ARG A 118 -22.93 -6.26 -0.16
C ARG A 118 -21.51 -6.83 -0.32
N GLU A 119 -21.41 -7.97 -0.98
CA GLU A 119 -20.14 -8.54 -1.38
C GLU A 119 -19.46 -7.65 -2.42
N PHE A 120 -18.13 -7.54 -2.35
CA PHE A 120 -17.39 -6.80 -3.36
C PHE A 120 -17.59 -7.46 -4.75
N PRO A 121 -17.96 -6.70 -5.79
CA PRO A 121 -18.49 -7.29 -7.01
C PRO A 121 -17.43 -7.90 -7.93
N VAL A 122 -16.14 -7.58 -7.74
CA VAL A 122 -15.05 -8.08 -8.59
C VAL A 122 -14.23 -9.10 -7.81
N THR A 123 -14.25 -10.35 -8.27
CA THR A 123 -13.46 -11.43 -7.67
C THR A 123 -12.34 -11.88 -8.60
N HIS A 124 -11.24 -12.31 -8.00
CA HIS A 124 -10.08 -12.85 -8.71
C HIS A 124 -9.65 -14.15 -8.06
N ARG A 125 -9.13 -15.10 -8.86
CA ARG A 125 -8.54 -16.31 -8.29
C ARG A 125 -7.32 -15.92 -7.45
N PRO A 126 -7.30 -16.30 -6.16
CA PRO A 126 -6.17 -16.01 -5.31
C PRO A 126 -4.96 -16.86 -5.72
N LEU A 127 -3.78 -16.33 -5.41
CA LEU A 127 -2.50 -16.98 -5.53
C LEU A 127 -2.09 -17.62 -4.20
N ARG A 128 -1.36 -18.72 -4.28
CA ARG A 128 -0.65 -19.34 -3.16
C ARG A 128 0.75 -19.76 -3.57
N GLY A 129 1.65 -19.88 -2.60
CA GLY A 129 2.97 -20.48 -2.86
C GLY A 129 2.86 -21.98 -3.07
N THR A 130 3.66 -22.53 -4.00
CA THR A 130 3.74 -23.98 -4.24
C THR A 130 4.72 -24.68 -3.30
N GLY A 131 5.55 -23.92 -2.57
CA GLY A 131 6.64 -24.42 -1.74
C GLY A 131 7.94 -24.70 -2.50
N ALA A 132 7.98 -24.47 -3.81
CA ALA A 132 9.15 -24.76 -4.66
C ALA A 132 10.29 -23.72 -4.59
N GLY A 133 10.14 -22.63 -3.81
CA GLY A 133 11.15 -21.58 -3.72
C GLY A 133 10.72 -20.38 -2.86
N PRO A 134 11.52 -19.30 -2.85
CA PRO A 134 11.28 -18.10 -2.03
C PRO A 134 9.92 -17.46 -2.34
N LEU A 135 9.06 -17.23 -1.34
CA LEU A 135 7.77 -16.57 -1.55
C LEU A 135 7.75 -15.17 -0.93
N THR A 136 8.33 -15.05 0.25
CA THR A 136 8.34 -13.82 1.05
C THR A 136 9.53 -12.93 0.68
N GLN A 137 9.39 -11.63 0.92
CA GLN A 137 10.49 -10.68 0.75
C GLN A 137 11.72 -11.05 1.59
N TYR A 138 11.50 -11.68 2.76
CA TYR A 138 12.58 -12.21 3.61
C TYR A 138 13.37 -13.32 2.91
N GLU A 139 12.69 -14.32 2.35
CA GLU A 139 13.34 -15.42 1.64
C GLU A 139 14.09 -14.92 0.39
N PHE A 140 13.49 -14.00 -0.37
CA PHE A 140 14.18 -13.37 -1.52
C PHE A 140 15.43 -12.61 -1.09
N ALA A 141 15.33 -11.81 -0.02
CA ALA A 141 16.47 -11.06 0.51
C ALA A 141 17.61 -11.98 0.96
N ARG A 142 17.28 -13.07 1.67
CA ARG A 142 18.25 -14.10 2.10
C ARG A 142 18.87 -14.85 0.93
N ALA A 143 18.15 -14.98 -0.19
CA ALA A 143 18.66 -15.54 -1.44
C ALA A 143 19.49 -14.53 -2.26
N GLY A 144 19.69 -13.31 -1.76
CA GLY A 144 20.46 -12.27 -2.45
C GLY A 144 19.70 -11.56 -3.57
N VAL A 145 18.40 -11.83 -3.73
CA VAL A 145 17.56 -11.30 -4.81
C VAL A 145 16.95 -9.96 -4.40
N ILE A 146 17.12 -8.96 -5.24
CA ILE A 146 16.45 -7.66 -5.13
C ILE A 146 15.14 -7.77 -5.92
N THR A 147 14.01 -7.58 -5.24
CA THR A 147 12.69 -7.61 -5.88
C THR A 147 12.28 -6.22 -6.38
N ARG A 148 11.27 -6.17 -7.26
CA ARG A 148 10.59 -4.92 -7.65
C ARG A 148 10.11 -4.12 -6.44
N GLU A 149 9.59 -4.80 -5.41
CA GLU A 149 9.19 -4.12 -4.17
C GLU A 149 10.37 -3.50 -3.41
N MET A 150 11.55 -4.13 -3.41
CA MET A 150 12.75 -3.58 -2.77
C MET A 150 13.26 -2.33 -3.47
N GLU A 151 13.25 -2.30 -4.81
CA GLU A 151 13.57 -1.07 -5.55
C GLU A 151 12.52 0.02 -5.31
N PHE A 152 11.23 -0.34 -5.37
CA PHE A 152 10.13 0.59 -5.17
C PHE A 152 10.29 1.37 -3.86
N VAL A 153 10.53 0.67 -2.75
CA VAL A 153 10.69 1.31 -1.45
C VAL A 153 12.01 2.08 -1.32
N ALA A 154 13.09 1.65 -1.98
CA ALA A 154 14.33 2.42 -1.98
C ALA A 154 14.15 3.81 -2.60
N ILE A 155 13.46 3.88 -3.75
CA ILE A 155 13.13 5.15 -4.40
C ILE A 155 12.18 5.98 -3.53
N ARG A 156 11.19 5.33 -2.91
CA ARG A 156 10.18 5.99 -2.06
C ARG A 156 10.81 6.63 -0.83
N GLU A 157 11.75 5.94 -0.17
CA GLU A 157 12.48 6.44 1.01
C GLU A 157 13.46 7.58 0.67
N ASN A 158 13.91 7.65 -0.58
CA ASN A 158 14.67 8.80 -1.07
C ASN A 158 13.80 9.98 -1.50
N LEU A 159 12.47 9.90 -1.33
CA LEU A 159 11.51 10.90 -1.81
C LEU A 159 11.70 11.22 -3.30
N GLY A 160 12.02 10.19 -4.09
CA GLY A 160 12.24 10.32 -5.53
C GLY A 160 13.62 10.84 -5.96
N ARG A 161 14.52 11.18 -5.02
CA ARG A 161 15.89 11.59 -5.37
C ARG A 161 16.62 10.43 -6.06
N LYS A 162 17.22 10.72 -7.22
CA LYS A 162 18.01 9.75 -7.99
C LYS A 162 19.46 9.64 -7.54
N GLN A 163 19.94 10.62 -6.79
CA GLN A 163 21.33 10.68 -6.33
C GLN A 163 21.38 11.18 -4.90
N MET A 164 22.42 10.78 -4.19
CA MET A 164 22.75 11.34 -2.89
C MET A 164 23.05 12.82 -3.04
N LEU A 165 22.55 13.64 -2.12
CA LEU A 165 22.85 15.06 -2.10
C LEU A 165 24.23 15.31 -1.48
N ASP A 166 24.88 16.38 -1.91
CA ASP A 166 26.09 16.87 -1.25
C ASP A 166 25.83 17.16 0.23
N GLY A 167 26.80 16.79 1.08
CA GLY A 167 26.71 16.94 2.54
C GLY A 167 25.59 16.12 3.19
N ALA A 168 24.97 15.14 2.51
CA ALA A 168 23.94 14.30 3.11
C ALA A 168 24.48 13.51 4.31
N GLN A 169 25.71 13.00 4.22
CA GLN A 169 26.36 12.31 5.34
C GLN A 169 26.50 13.21 6.57
N ASP A 170 26.94 14.45 6.39
CA ASP A 170 27.11 15.41 7.48
C ASP A 170 25.75 15.77 8.10
N ARG A 171 24.71 15.96 7.27
CA ARG A 171 23.34 16.22 7.75
C ARG A 171 22.77 15.08 8.57
N VAL A 172 23.03 13.83 8.20
CA VAL A 172 22.65 12.66 9.02
C VAL A 172 23.41 12.68 10.35
N ALA A 173 24.70 13.03 10.34
CA ALA A 173 25.55 13.08 11.53
C ALA A 173 25.21 14.23 12.51
N LEU A 174 24.44 15.25 12.08
CA LEU A 174 23.95 16.30 12.97
C LEU A 174 22.87 15.82 13.95
N GLY A 175 22.24 14.67 13.68
CA GLY A 175 21.25 14.06 14.57
C GLY A 175 21.84 12.97 15.47
N GLU A 176 21.08 12.55 16.48
CA GLU A 176 21.35 11.37 17.30
C GLU A 176 20.35 10.27 16.95
N SER A 177 20.85 9.09 16.55
CA SER A 177 20.03 7.95 16.13
C SER A 177 20.07 6.77 17.12
N PHE A 178 20.81 6.93 18.22
CA PHE A 178 21.09 5.95 19.25
C PHE A 178 21.71 4.67 18.68
N GLY A 179 22.66 4.81 17.74
CA GLY A 179 23.35 3.71 17.07
C GLY A 179 22.54 3.05 15.95
N ALA A 180 21.66 3.78 15.27
CA ALA A 180 21.03 3.31 14.03
C ALA A 180 22.01 3.42 12.84
N GLU A 181 21.79 2.61 11.81
CA GLU A 181 22.61 2.57 10.57
C GLU A 181 21.83 3.23 9.42
N ILE A 182 21.44 4.50 9.61
CA ILE A 182 20.68 5.25 8.59
C ILE A 182 21.65 5.75 7.51
N PRO A 183 21.56 5.29 6.25
CA PRO A 183 22.44 5.79 5.20
C PRO A 183 21.96 7.16 4.70
N PRO A 184 22.86 7.98 4.13
CA PRO A 184 22.50 9.25 3.50
C PRO A 184 21.66 9.10 2.22
N PHE A 185 21.65 7.89 1.64
CA PHE A 185 20.90 7.53 0.45
C PHE A 185 20.53 6.04 0.50
N ILE A 186 19.27 5.72 0.24
CA ILE A 186 18.75 4.35 0.35
C ILE A 186 18.91 3.64 -1.00
N THR A 187 19.63 2.52 -1.04
CA THR A 187 19.74 1.69 -2.26
C THR A 187 18.87 0.43 -2.16
N PRO A 188 18.50 -0.19 -3.30
CA PRO A 188 17.82 -1.48 -3.29
C PRO A 188 18.61 -2.58 -2.56
N GLU A 189 19.94 -2.56 -2.65
CA GLU A 189 20.85 -3.45 -1.93
C GLU A 189 20.75 -3.24 -0.41
N PHE A 190 20.73 -1.99 0.05
CA PHE A 190 20.58 -1.68 1.48
C PHE A 190 19.22 -2.19 2.00
N VAL A 191 18.15 -1.97 1.24
CA VAL A 191 16.82 -2.49 1.57
C VAL A 191 16.83 -4.02 1.69
N ARG A 192 17.43 -4.71 0.70
CA ARG A 192 17.59 -6.17 0.73
C ARG A 192 18.34 -6.61 1.99
N ASP A 193 19.45 -5.97 2.32
CA ASP A 193 20.28 -6.35 3.47
C ASP A 193 19.54 -6.15 4.80
N GLU A 194 18.78 -5.07 4.94
CA GLU A 194 17.95 -4.83 6.13
C GLU A 194 16.87 -5.89 6.31
N ILE A 195 16.24 -6.31 5.21
CA ILE A 195 15.24 -7.38 5.21
C ILE A 195 15.92 -8.73 5.52
N ALA A 196 17.06 -9.05 4.90
CA ALA A 196 17.79 -10.31 5.12
C ALA A 196 18.27 -10.48 6.56
N ARG A 197 18.57 -9.37 7.25
CA ARG A 197 18.93 -9.34 8.68
C ARG A 197 17.72 -9.31 9.61
N GLY A 198 16.51 -9.20 9.07
CA GLY A 198 15.27 -9.11 9.86
C GLY A 198 15.09 -7.78 10.59
N ARG A 199 15.78 -6.71 10.17
CA ARG A 199 15.66 -5.36 10.75
C ARG A 199 14.60 -4.50 10.07
N ALA A 200 14.12 -4.93 8.91
CA ALA A 200 13.05 -4.28 8.17
C ALA A 200 12.14 -5.30 7.47
N ILE A 201 10.92 -4.87 7.15
CA ILE A 201 9.91 -5.67 6.44
C ILE A 201 9.20 -4.86 5.35
N ILE A 202 8.73 -5.55 4.31
CA ILE A 202 7.82 -5.00 3.31
C ILE A 202 6.52 -5.83 3.35
N PRO A 203 5.45 -5.37 4.02
CA PRO A 203 4.19 -6.11 4.13
C PRO A 203 3.46 -6.12 2.78
N SER A 204 3.65 -7.20 2.00
CA SER A 204 3.34 -7.20 0.57
C SER A 204 2.72 -8.51 0.06
N ASN A 205 1.62 -8.94 0.70
CA ASN A 205 0.89 -10.16 0.34
C ASN A 205 0.66 -10.25 -1.19
N ILE A 206 0.88 -11.45 -1.75
CA ILE A 206 0.71 -11.76 -3.18
C ILE A 206 -0.74 -11.60 -3.66
N ASN A 207 -1.72 -11.56 -2.76
CA ASN A 207 -3.13 -11.34 -3.05
C ASN A 207 -3.59 -9.89 -2.82
N HIS A 208 -2.67 -8.96 -2.58
CA HIS A 208 -2.94 -7.51 -2.50
C HIS A 208 -2.17 -6.77 -3.61
N PRO A 209 -2.51 -6.99 -4.90
CA PRO A 209 -1.79 -6.39 -6.01
C PRO A 209 -2.09 -4.91 -6.25
N GLU A 210 -3.07 -4.34 -5.57
CA GLU A 210 -3.41 -2.90 -5.57
C GLU A 210 -2.41 -2.07 -4.75
N LEU A 211 -1.65 -2.72 -3.86
CA LEU A 211 -0.69 -2.09 -2.94
C LEU A 211 0.40 -1.29 -3.67
N GLU A 212 0.68 -0.09 -3.19
CA GLU A 212 1.95 0.62 -3.42
C GLU A 212 2.94 0.26 -2.30
N PRO A 213 4.03 -0.48 -2.55
CA PRO A 213 4.91 -0.98 -1.48
C PRO A 213 5.50 0.11 -0.57
N GLN A 214 5.65 -0.23 0.72
CA GLN A 214 6.34 0.58 1.72
C GLN A 214 7.22 -0.32 2.60
N ILE A 215 8.23 0.27 3.26
CA ILE A 215 9.15 -0.43 4.16
C ILE A 215 9.05 0.08 5.60
N ILE A 216 9.03 -0.86 6.54
CA ILE A 216 9.04 -0.60 7.98
C ILE A 216 10.36 -1.11 8.54
N GLY A 217 11.15 -0.23 9.16
CA GLY A 217 12.40 -0.58 9.84
C GLY A 217 13.03 0.65 10.49
N ARG A 218 13.96 0.42 11.43
CA ARG A 218 14.59 1.50 12.21
C ARG A 218 15.38 2.49 11.35
N ASN A 219 15.95 2.02 10.25
CA ASN A 219 16.85 2.80 9.39
C ASN A 219 16.13 3.51 8.23
N PHE A 220 14.80 3.63 8.31
CA PHE A 220 13.91 4.22 7.31
C PHE A 220 13.06 5.33 7.95
N LEU A 221 12.31 6.07 7.13
CA LEU A 221 11.32 7.03 7.65
C LEU A 221 10.38 6.34 8.64
N VAL A 222 10.07 7.01 9.76
CA VAL A 222 9.08 6.49 10.72
C VAL A 222 7.73 6.39 10.03
N LYS A 223 7.09 5.22 10.12
CA LYS A 223 5.77 4.95 9.53
C LYS A 223 4.69 5.01 10.60
N ILE A 224 3.49 5.46 10.22
CA ILE A 224 2.32 5.54 11.09
C ILE A 224 1.18 4.66 10.59
N ASN A 225 0.33 4.21 11.52
CA ASN A 225 -0.82 3.37 11.23
C ASN A 225 -2.10 4.06 11.70
N ALA A 226 -3.15 4.01 10.89
CA ALA A 226 -4.51 4.39 11.27
C ALA A 226 -5.37 3.15 11.52
N ASN A 227 -6.16 3.16 12.59
CA ASN A 227 -7.13 2.11 12.85
C ASN A 227 -8.50 2.56 12.33
N ILE A 228 -9.12 1.69 11.53
CA ILE A 228 -10.51 1.82 11.10
C ILE A 228 -11.29 0.59 11.56
N GLY A 229 -12.57 0.50 11.20
CA GLY A 229 -13.36 -0.68 11.48
C GLY A 229 -14.78 -0.34 11.86
N ASN A 230 -15.68 -1.24 11.47
CA ASN A 230 -17.06 -1.19 11.89
C ASN A 230 -17.21 -1.62 13.36
N SER A 231 -18.27 -1.13 14.01
CA SER A 231 -18.68 -1.62 15.32
C SER A 231 -20.05 -2.27 15.23
N ALA A 232 -20.42 -3.08 16.23
CA ALA A 232 -21.75 -3.67 16.32
C ALA A 232 -22.91 -2.64 16.29
N VAL A 233 -22.62 -1.35 16.56
CA VAL A 233 -23.63 -0.30 16.83
C VAL A 233 -23.67 0.77 15.72
N ALA A 234 -22.58 0.93 14.97
CA ALA A 234 -22.45 1.89 13.88
C ALA A 234 -21.34 1.47 12.89
N SER A 235 -21.69 1.31 11.61
CA SER A 235 -20.95 1.73 10.40
C SER A 235 -21.56 1.06 9.15
N SER A 236 -21.26 1.58 7.96
CA SER A 236 -21.55 0.94 6.67
C SER A 236 -20.27 0.65 5.89
N VAL A 237 -20.37 -0.13 4.81
CA VAL A 237 -19.21 -0.39 3.92
C VAL A 237 -18.65 0.92 3.37
N GLU A 238 -19.53 1.81 2.93
CA GLU A 238 -19.16 3.11 2.36
C GLU A 238 -18.35 3.94 3.36
N GLU A 239 -18.80 4.02 4.61
CA GLU A 239 -18.11 4.77 5.67
C GLU A 239 -16.72 4.18 5.98
N GLU A 240 -16.55 2.85 5.94
CA GLU A 240 -15.23 2.24 6.18
C GLU A 240 -14.25 2.45 5.03
N VAL A 241 -14.72 2.44 3.78
CA VAL A 241 -13.87 2.75 2.62
C VAL A 241 -13.46 4.22 2.67
N ASP A 242 -14.38 5.15 2.95
CA ASP A 242 -14.03 6.58 3.05
C ASP A 242 -13.08 6.85 4.23
N LYS A 243 -13.24 6.17 5.38
CA LYS A 243 -12.25 6.26 6.48
C LYS A 243 -10.86 5.80 6.05
N MET A 244 -10.75 4.72 5.28
CA MET A 244 -9.48 4.25 4.74
C MET A 244 -8.86 5.31 3.82
N VAL A 245 -9.63 5.83 2.86
CA VAL A 245 -9.17 6.87 1.92
C VAL A 245 -8.78 8.16 2.65
N TRP A 246 -9.56 8.57 3.64
CA TRP A 246 -9.27 9.75 4.44
C TRP A 246 -8.00 9.59 5.27
N ALA A 247 -7.80 8.43 5.90
CA ALA A 247 -6.60 8.16 6.67
C ALA A 247 -5.33 8.20 5.80
N THR A 248 -5.34 7.50 4.67
CA THR A 248 -4.19 7.46 3.76
C THR A 248 -3.93 8.81 3.10
N ARG A 249 -4.98 9.60 2.81
CA ARG A 249 -4.88 10.98 2.32
C ARG A 249 -4.06 11.88 3.25
N TRP A 250 -4.17 11.67 4.55
CA TRP A 250 -3.51 12.50 5.58
C TRP A 250 -2.22 11.89 6.14
N GLY A 251 -1.67 10.86 5.48
CA GLY A 251 -0.33 10.34 5.79
C GLY A 251 -0.30 9.00 6.51
N ALA A 252 -1.43 8.30 6.68
CA ALA A 252 -1.39 6.94 7.21
C ALA A 252 -0.66 6.00 6.22
N ASP A 253 0.50 5.47 6.61
CA ASP A 253 1.26 4.51 5.79
C ASP A 253 0.61 3.13 5.76
N ASN A 254 -0.08 2.78 6.84
CA ASN A 254 -0.81 1.54 7.00
C ASN A 254 -2.19 1.80 7.58
N VAL A 255 -3.14 0.95 7.24
CA VAL A 255 -4.47 0.95 7.80
C VAL A 255 -4.79 -0.44 8.32
N MET A 256 -5.24 -0.52 9.57
CA MET A 256 -5.68 -1.77 10.18
C MET A 256 -7.20 -1.73 10.35
N ASP A 257 -7.87 -2.69 9.71
CA ASP A 257 -9.28 -2.95 9.93
C ASP A 257 -9.48 -3.73 11.24
N LEU A 258 -9.99 -3.03 12.26
CA LEU A 258 -10.34 -3.57 13.58
C LEU A 258 -11.86 -3.80 13.71
N SER A 259 -12.55 -4.02 12.58
CA SER A 259 -13.98 -4.34 12.55
C SER A 259 -14.36 -5.46 13.52
N THR A 260 -15.48 -5.28 14.21
CA THR A 260 -16.03 -6.26 15.16
C THR A 260 -17.51 -6.53 14.91
N GLY A 261 -17.94 -7.77 15.17
CA GLY A 261 -19.34 -8.15 15.03
C GLY A 261 -19.66 -8.77 13.66
N ARG A 262 -20.62 -8.18 12.94
CA ARG A 262 -21.13 -8.71 11.67
C ARG A 262 -20.45 -8.07 10.46
N ASN A 263 -20.59 -8.71 9.30
CA ASN A 263 -20.12 -8.17 8.01
C ASN A 263 -18.62 -7.92 7.88
N ILE A 264 -17.79 -8.46 8.78
CA ILE A 264 -16.33 -8.22 8.82
C ILE A 264 -15.69 -8.61 7.49
N HIS A 265 -15.98 -9.81 6.98
CA HIS A 265 -15.36 -10.29 5.75
C HIS A 265 -15.70 -9.41 4.55
N ASN A 266 -17.00 -9.13 4.33
CA ASN A 266 -17.43 -8.35 3.18
C ASN A 266 -16.88 -6.92 3.27
N THR A 267 -17.00 -6.25 4.42
CA THR A 267 -16.44 -4.90 4.61
C THR A 267 -14.93 -4.86 4.35
N ARG A 268 -14.17 -5.83 4.85
CA ARG A 268 -12.73 -5.92 4.62
C ARG A 268 -12.38 -6.11 3.15
N GLU A 269 -13.19 -6.87 2.40
CA GLU A 269 -12.96 -7.03 0.96
C GLU A 269 -13.04 -5.67 0.25
N TRP A 270 -14.02 -4.82 0.56
CA TRP A 270 -14.07 -3.46 0.00
C TRP A 270 -12.89 -2.57 0.41
N ILE A 271 -12.29 -2.79 1.58
CA ILE A 271 -11.15 -1.99 2.08
C ILE A 271 -9.84 -2.38 1.36
N ILE A 272 -9.61 -3.66 1.07
CA ILE A 272 -8.35 -4.11 0.46
C ILE A 272 -8.36 -3.91 -1.07
N ARG A 273 -9.53 -3.76 -1.69
CA ARG A 273 -9.67 -3.66 -3.15
C ARG A 273 -9.58 -2.23 -3.67
#